data_AF-D3RWJ1-F1
#
_entry.id   AF-D3RWJ1-F1
#
_cell.length_a   1.000
_cell.length_b   1.000
_cell.length_c   1.000
_cell.angle_alpha   90.00
_cell.angle_beta   90.00
_cell.angle_gamma   90.00
#
_symmetry.space_group_name_H-M   'P 1'
#
loop_
_entity.id
_entity.type
_entity.pdbx_description
1 polymer ?
#
loop_
_entity_poly.entity_id
_entity_poly.type
_entity_poly.pdbx_seq_one_letter_code
_entity_poly.pdbx_strand_id
1 'polypeptide(L)'
;MLFLLLIKLSSAAIIEGKVYSWENFEPLSNVIVEINTTPEQKILSKDGSYSFNVTPGSYKIVAKYYEDGELVMMAEENVTVVKEGVYRIDLLLVPVIEIEEPKLGNITFEEVEVKEEKDVTIYYSLLLLAAPIFYFALRMKRAKEEEIREELPEDLKRVVEEIKAAGGRITQKELRERLGVSEAKLSLMLADLERRGIIEKYKKGRGNVIFLK
;
A
#
# COMPACT_ATOMS: atom_id res chain seq x y z
N MET A 1 -37.76 33.01 -21.13
CA MET A 1 -36.55 32.56 -20.42
C MET A 1 -37.02 31.69 -19.25
N LEU A 2 -37.00 30.37 -19.41
CA LEU A 2 -37.49 29.41 -18.41
C LEU A 2 -36.32 29.04 -17.49
N PHE A 3 -36.37 29.46 -16.23
CA PHE A 3 -35.35 29.17 -15.23
C PHE A 3 -35.58 27.74 -14.72
N LEU A 4 -34.78 26.79 -15.19
CA LEU A 4 -34.82 25.40 -14.74
C LEU A 4 -34.15 25.33 -13.36
N LEU A 5 -34.95 25.25 -12.29
CA LEU A 5 -34.46 25.04 -10.93
C LEU A 5 -33.99 23.57 -10.82
N LEU A 6 -32.68 23.35 -10.80
CA LEU A 6 -32.07 22.06 -10.47
C LEU A 6 -32.31 21.77 -8.98
N ILE A 7 -33.39 21.06 -8.67
CA ILE A 7 -33.62 20.50 -7.34
C ILE A 7 -32.57 19.39 -7.18
N LYS A 8 -31.50 19.65 -6.42
CA LYS A 8 -30.63 18.56 -5.95
C LYS A 8 -31.49 17.69 -5.04
N LEU A 9 -31.84 16.47 -5.49
CA LEU A 9 -32.37 15.47 -4.58
C LEU A 9 -31.25 15.20 -3.56
N SER A 10 -31.39 15.75 -2.36
CA SER A 10 -30.54 15.37 -1.22
C SER A 10 -30.96 13.96 -0.82
N SER A 11 -30.25 13.01 -1.38
CA SER A 11 -30.26 11.61 -1.02
C SER A 11 -29.90 11.46 0.47
N ALA A 12 -30.87 11.13 1.32
CA ALA A 12 -30.67 10.91 2.75
C ALA A 12 -30.60 9.39 3.02
N ALA A 13 -29.54 8.96 3.67
CA ALA A 13 -29.44 7.68 4.34
C ALA A 13 -29.81 7.85 5.82
N ILE A 14 -30.23 6.76 6.44
CA ILE A 14 -30.55 6.70 7.86
C ILE A 14 -29.48 5.86 8.54
N ILE A 15 -28.81 6.42 9.54
CA ILE A 15 -28.04 5.62 10.49
C ILE A 15 -28.89 5.44 11.73
N GLU A 16 -29.20 4.19 12.10
CA GLU A 16 -29.98 3.86 13.28
C GLU A 16 -29.31 2.75 14.09
N GLY A 17 -29.68 2.60 15.35
CA GLY A 17 -29.18 1.50 16.16
C GLY A 17 -29.60 1.61 17.60
N LYS A 18 -29.04 0.72 18.42
CA LYS A 18 -29.20 0.72 19.87
C LYS A 18 -27.88 0.90 20.59
N VAL A 19 -27.93 1.55 21.74
CA VAL A 19 -26.82 1.69 22.68
C VAL A 19 -26.97 0.68 23.81
N TYR A 20 -25.89 -0.02 24.13
CA TYR A 20 -25.86 -1.11 25.10
C TYR A 20 -24.76 -0.89 26.13
N SER A 21 -24.98 -1.36 27.36
CA SER A 21 -23.91 -1.47 28.36
C SER A 21 -22.97 -2.62 28.00
N TRP A 22 -21.66 -2.40 28.10
CA TRP A 22 -20.68 -3.47 27.93
C TRP A 22 -20.78 -4.57 29.00
N GLU A 23 -21.31 -4.26 30.18
CA GLU A 23 -21.33 -5.17 31.32
C GLU A 23 -22.38 -6.28 31.16
N ASN A 24 -23.60 -5.92 30.75
CA ASN A 24 -24.73 -6.83 30.70
C ASN A 24 -25.42 -6.92 29.32
N PHE A 25 -24.96 -6.14 28.33
CA PHE A 25 -25.56 -6.05 26.99
C PHE A 25 -27.04 -5.64 26.99
N GLU A 26 -27.51 -4.96 28.04
CA GLU A 26 -28.85 -4.40 28.08
C GLU A 26 -28.86 -2.98 27.47
N PRO A 27 -29.98 -2.57 26.84
CA PRO A 27 -30.12 -1.23 26.29
C PRO A 27 -30.00 -0.16 27.39
N LEU A 28 -29.15 0.85 27.14
CA LEU A 28 -28.97 1.96 28.08
C LEU A 28 -29.95 3.10 27.79
N SER A 29 -30.63 3.57 28.83
CA SER A 29 -31.54 4.71 28.75
C SER A 29 -30.81 6.02 29.09
N ASN A 30 -31.32 7.15 28.59
CA ASN A 30 -30.76 8.49 28.81
C ASN A 30 -29.32 8.66 28.32
N VAL A 31 -28.99 8.04 27.19
CA VAL A 31 -27.69 8.18 26.53
C VAL A 31 -27.73 9.34 25.55
N ILE A 32 -26.70 10.18 25.55
CA ILE A 32 -26.51 11.20 24.53
C ILE A 32 -25.77 10.58 23.36
N VAL A 33 -26.33 10.66 22.15
CA VAL A 33 -25.66 10.23 20.92
C VAL A 33 -25.43 11.46 20.04
N GLU A 34 -24.20 11.63 19.57
CA GLU A 34 -23.69 12.76 18.78
C GLU A 34 -23.14 12.23 17.46
N ILE A 35 -23.36 12.97 16.37
CA ILE A 35 -22.78 12.67 15.06
C ILE A 35 -22.24 13.95 14.43
N ASN A 36 -21.03 13.89 13.89
CA ASN A 36 -20.29 15.01 13.33
C ASN A 36 -20.78 15.45 11.93
N THR A 37 -22.09 15.51 11.71
CA THR A 37 -22.67 16.08 10.49
C THR A 37 -22.44 17.60 10.42
N THR A 38 -22.81 18.25 9.32
CA THR A 38 -22.76 19.71 9.20
C THR A 38 -24.16 20.25 8.87
N PRO A 39 -24.86 20.89 9.83
CA PRO A 39 -24.47 21.11 11.23
C PRO A 39 -24.41 19.81 12.04
N GLU A 40 -23.73 19.86 13.19
CA GLU A 40 -23.66 18.73 14.12
C GLU A 40 -25.07 18.34 14.60
N GLN A 41 -25.33 17.03 14.68
CA GLN A 41 -26.60 16.50 15.18
C GLN A 41 -26.37 15.75 16.49
N LYS A 42 -27.33 15.87 17.41
CA LYS A 42 -27.31 15.24 18.73
C LYS A 42 -28.72 14.82 19.13
N ILE A 43 -28.84 13.66 19.76
CA ILE A 43 -30.11 13.14 20.29
C ILE A 43 -29.91 12.60 21.71
N LEU A 44 -30.96 12.74 22.53
CA LEU A 44 -31.06 12.05 23.81
C LEU A 44 -31.87 10.77 23.62
N SER A 45 -31.17 9.64 23.59
CA SER A 45 -31.75 8.30 23.50
C SER A 45 -32.40 7.92 24.83
N LYS A 46 -33.73 7.86 24.86
CA LYS A 46 -34.51 7.59 26.09
C LYS A 46 -34.70 6.11 26.40
N ASP A 47 -34.65 5.27 25.38
CA ASP A 47 -34.93 3.83 25.41
C ASP A 47 -33.76 2.99 24.86
N GLY A 48 -32.62 3.63 24.63
CA GLY A 48 -31.46 3.02 23.98
C GLY A 48 -31.48 3.10 22.46
N SER A 49 -32.57 3.54 21.82
CA SER A 49 -32.63 3.66 20.36
C SER A 49 -32.10 5.03 19.89
N TYR A 50 -31.45 5.09 18.73
CA TYR A 50 -31.07 6.35 18.08
C TYR A 50 -31.23 6.28 16.56
N SER A 51 -31.40 7.44 15.92
CA SER A 51 -31.53 7.54 14.45
C SER A 51 -31.10 8.93 13.96
N PHE A 52 -30.31 8.98 12.89
CA PHE A 52 -29.85 10.20 12.23
C PHE A 52 -30.06 10.12 10.73
N ASN A 53 -30.52 11.23 10.14
CA ASN A 53 -30.52 11.42 8.70
C ASN A 53 -29.18 12.02 8.27
N VAL A 54 -28.51 11.37 7.33
CA VAL A 54 -27.19 11.77 6.82
C VAL A 54 -27.14 11.66 5.31
N THR A 55 -26.30 12.47 4.67
CA THR A 55 -25.96 12.27 3.26
C THR A 55 -24.87 11.20 3.14
N PRO A 56 -24.59 10.65 1.94
CA PRO A 56 -23.40 9.83 1.75
C PRO A 56 -22.13 10.56 2.19
N GLY A 57 -21.27 9.88 2.96
CA GLY A 57 -20.12 10.49 3.63
C GLY A 57 -19.57 9.59 4.73
N SER A 58 -18.49 10.05 5.35
CA SER A 58 -17.89 9.39 6.52
C SER A 58 -18.18 10.22 7.77
N TYR A 59 -18.70 9.55 8.79
CA TYR A 59 -19.14 10.16 10.02
C TYR A 59 -18.53 9.44 11.21
N LYS A 60 -18.45 10.17 12.31
CA LYS A 60 -18.12 9.66 13.62
C LYS A 60 -19.34 9.80 14.52
N ILE A 61 -19.73 8.70 15.14
CA ILE A 61 -20.82 8.62 16.10
C ILE A 61 -20.22 8.44 17.48
N VAL A 62 -20.65 9.26 18.43
CA VAL A 62 -20.20 9.23 19.82
C VAL A 62 -21.41 9.07 20.72
N ALA A 63 -21.43 8.03 21.55
CA ALA A 63 -22.45 7.84 22.58
C ALA A 63 -21.83 8.06 23.96
N LYS A 64 -22.51 8.84 24.81
CA LYS A 64 -22.06 9.23 26.15
C LYS A 64 -23.17 8.96 27.16
N TYR A 65 -22.84 8.23 28.22
CA TYR A 65 -23.75 7.94 29.32
C TYR A 65 -23.21 8.56 30.61
N TYR A 66 -24.09 9.27 31.30
CA TYR A 66 -23.77 10.02 32.51
C TYR A 66 -24.53 9.46 33.70
N GLU A 67 -23.86 9.34 34.84
CA GLU A 67 -24.50 9.10 36.14
C GLU A 67 -24.12 10.24 37.07
N ASP A 68 -25.10 10.80 37.79
CA ASP A 68 -24.92 11.93 38.71
C ASP A 68 -24.19 13.17 38.11
N GLY A 69 -24.21 13.32 36.79
CA GLY A 69 -23.59 14.43 36.06
C GLY A 69 -22.16 14.15 35.60
N GLU A 70 -21.58 13.00 35.94
CA GLU A 70 -20.25 12.56 35.54
C GLU A 70 -20.33 11.60 34.36
N LEU A 71 -19.36 11.67 33.43
CA LEU A 71 -19.32 10.80 32.26
C LEU A 71 -18.79 9.43 32.68
N VAL A 72 -19.67 8.43 32.79
CA VAL A 72 -19.29 7.10 33.29
C VAL A 72 -18.97 6.15 32.15
N MET A 73 -19.67 6.24 31.01
CA MET A 73 -19.42 5.34 29.87
C MET A 73 -19.48 6.06 28.53
N MET A 74 -18.69 5.59 27.57
CA MET A 74 -18.62 6.16 26.21
C MET A 74 -18.39 5.07 25.16
N ALA A 75 -18.88 5.33 23.93
CA ALA A 75 -18.52 4.60 22.72
C ALA A 75 -18.23 5.59 21.59
N GLU A 76 -17.29 5.24 20.71
CA GLU A 76 -16.93 6.01 19.52
C GLU A 76 -16.84 5.07 18.31
N GLU A 77 -17.58 5.37 17.24
CA GLU A 77 -17.61 4.55 16.03
C GLU A 77 -17.48 5.39 14.75
N ASN A 78 -16.70 4.88 13.78
CA ASN A 78 -16.51 5.51 12.47
C ASN A 78 -17.35 4.78 11.42
N VAL A 79 -18.29 5.49 10.79
CA VAL A 79 -19.26 4.92 9.85
C VAL A 79 -19.10 5.56 8.47
N THR A 80 -19.12 4.75 7.42
CA THR A 80 -19.10 5.24 6.03
C THR A 80 -20.40 4.88 5.31
N VAL A 81 -21.12 5.90 4.89
CA VAL A 81 -22.37 5.81 4.13
C VAL A 81 -22.08 5.99 2.65
N VAL A 82 -22.31 4.95 1.86
CA VAL A 82 -21.96 4.90 0.42
C VAL A 82 -23.15 5.30 -0.46
N LYS A 83 -24.36 4.96 -0.06
CA LYS A 83 -25.59 5.17 -0.83
C LYS A 83 -26.80 5.33 0.10
N GLU A 84 -27.96 5.60 -0.49
CA GLU A 84 -29.25 5.56 0.21
C GLU A 84 -29.49 4.21 0.86
N GLY A 85 -30.05 4.25 2.06
CA GLY A 85 -30.41 3.05 2.80
C GLY A 85 -30.46 3.30 4.30
N VAL A 86 -30.77 2.22 5.01
CA VAL A 86 -30.76 2.16 6.47
C VAL A 86 -29.50 1.40 6.88
N TYR A 87 -28.63 2.06 7.64
CA TYR A 87 -27.40 1.53 8.20
C TYR A 87 -27.62 1.28 9.68
N ARG A 88 -27.61 0.01 10.08
CA ARG A 88 -27.79 -0.37 11.49
C ARG A 88 -26.44 -0.49 12.19
N ILE A 89 -26.19 0.37 13.18
CA ILE A 89 -24.93 0.46 13.91
C ILE A 89 -25.25 0.45 15.41
N ASP A 90 -25.08 -0.69 16.06
CA ASP A 90 -25.26 -0.78 17.52
C ASP A 90 -23.97 -0.36 18.22
N LEU A 91 -24.08 0.39 19.32
CA LEU A 91 -22.93 0.93 20.07
C LEU A 91 -22.84 0.26 21.44
N LEU A 92 -21.66 -0.27 21.77
CA LEU A 92 -21.38 -0.85 23.08
C LEU A 92 -20.59 0.14 23.93
N LEU A 93 -21.20 0.71 24.97
CA LEU A 93 -20.60 1.73 25.82
C LEU A 93 -19.72 1.08 26.88
N VAL A 94 -18.44 1.46 26.89
CA VAL A 94 -17.44 0.99 27.86
C VAL A 94 -17.17 2.07 28.91
N PRO A 95 -16.70 1.72 30.12
CA PRO A 95 -16.44 2.69 31.18
C PRO A 95 -15.35 3.66 30.77
N VAL A 96 -15.57 4.94 31.04
CA VAL A 96 -14.52 5.95 30.94
C VAL A 96 -13.64 5.75 32.17
N ILE A 97 -12.48 5.15 31.95
CA ILE A 97 -11.47 5.03 33.01
C ILE A 97 -10.88 6.43 33.18
N GLU A 98 -11.34 7.15 34.22
CA GLU A 98 -10.60 8.29 34.74
C GLU A 98 -9.30 7.75 35.32
N ILE A 99 -8.24 7.77 34.51
CA ILE A 99 -6.90 7.70 35.05
C ILE A 99 -6.75 9.02 35.80
N GLU A 100 -6.94 8.99 37.12
CA GLU A 100 -6.40 10.03 37.99
C GLU A 100 -4.91 10.04 37.73
N GLU A 101 -4.46 10.87 36.78
CA GLU A 101 -3.09 11.29 36.76
C GLU A 101 -2.84 11.86 38.16
N PRO A 102 -1.93 11.28 38.96
CA PRO A 102 -1.66 11.78 40.29
C PRO A 102 -1.38 13.28 40.13
N LYS A 103 -2.07 14.13 40.90
CA LYS A 103 -1.84 15.58 40.91
C LYS A 103 -0.39 15.83 41.35
N LEU A 104 0.54 15.77 40.40
CA LEU A 104 1.94 16.09 40.57
C LEU A 104 1.99 17.58 40.88
N GLY A 105 2.14 17.92 42.16
CA GLY A 105 2.31 19.30 42.58
C GLY A 105 3.47 19.92 41.81
N ASN A 106 3.20 20.99 41.05
CA ASN A 106 4.14 21.83 40.30
C ASN A 106 5.48 21.15 39.98
N ILE A 107 5.45 20.03 39.28
CA ILE A 107 6.62 19.56 38.57
C ILE A 107 6.51 20.26 37.23
N THR A 108 7.33 21.29 37.05
CA THR A 108 7.68 21.75 35.70
C THR A 108 8.22 20.54 34.97
N PHE A 109 7.36 19.92 34.16
CA PHE A 109 7.80 19.00 33.14
C PHE A 109 8.58 19.85 32.16
N GLU A 110 9.91 19.85 32.31
CA GLU A 110 10.75 20.08 31.14
C GLU A 110 10.29 19.02 30.13
N GLU A 111 9.68 19.47 29.04
CA GLU A 111 9.53 18.66 27.84
C GLU A 111 10.93 18.19 27.48
N VAL A 112 11.30 17.01 27.97
CA VAL A 112 12.43 16.28 27.43
C VAL A 112 11.92 15.82 26.08
N GLU A 113 12.16 16.65 25.06
CA GLU A 113 12.17 16.20 23.68
C GLU A 113 13.13 15.02 23.63
N VAL A 114 12.58 13.80 23.74
CA VAL A 114 13.32 12.60 23.37
C VAL A 114 13.46 12.68 21.86
N LYS A 115 14.49 13.40 21.42
CA LYS A 115 14.99 13.28 20.07
C LYS A 115 15.41 11.84 19.95
N GLU A 116 14.64 11.06 19.19
CA GLU A 116 15.13 9.81 18.64
C GLU A 116 16.34 10.15 17.77
N GLU A 117 17.52 10.20 18.38
CA GLU A 117 18.78 10.19 17.67
C GLU A 117 18.87 8.83 17.01
N LYS A 118 18.34 8.74 15.78
CA LYS A 118 18.56 7.59 14.92
C LYS A 118 20.06 7.47 14.74
N ASP A 119 20.63 6.48 15.42
CA ASP A 119 22.05 6.22 15.40
C ASP A 119 22.47 5.81 13.99
N VAL A 120 22.91 6.81 13.23
CA VAL A 120 23.28 6.68 11.81
C VAL A 120 24.47 5.74 11.64
N THR A 121 25.23 5.48 12.72
CA THR A 121 26.38 4.57 12.72
C THR A 121 26.00 3.12 12.41
N ILE A 122 24.79 2.69 12.76
CA ILE A 122 24.29 1.35 12.46
C ILE A 122 24.13 1.16 10.95
N TYR A 123 23.67 2.18 10.22
CA TYR A 123 23.52 2.10 8.77
C TYR A 123 24.89 2.11 8.07
N TYR A 124 25.84 2.91 8.55
CA TYR A 124 27.21 2.90 8.01
C TYR A 124 27.93 1.57 8.26
N SER A 125 27.73 0.94 9.42
CA SER A 125 28.32 -0.37 9.72
C SER A 125 27.72 -1.49 8.86
N LEU A 126 26.40 -1.47 8.61
CA LEU A 126 25.73 -2.36 7.66
C LEU A 126 26.23 -2.19 6.22
N LEU A 127 26.41 -0.93 5.78
CA LEU A 127 26.93 -0.62 4.45
C LEU A 127 28.38 -1.10 4.27
N LEU A 128 29.22 -0.95 5.31
CA LEU A 128 30.61 -1.38 5.30
C LEU A 128 30.74 -2.91 5.21
N LEU A 129 29.83 -3.66 5.85
CA LEU A 129 29.79 -5.12 5.76
C LEU A 129 29.21 -5.62 4.43
N ALA A 130 28.27 -4.88 3.82
CA ALA A 130 27.68 -5.24 2.54
C ALA A 130 28.62 -5.00 1.35
N ALA A 131 29.47 -3.96 1.41
CA ALA A 131 30.40 -3.59 0.35
C ALA A 131 31.34 -4.73 -0.12
N PRO A 132 32.03 -5.49 0.75
CA PRO A 132 32.89 -6.60 0.32
C PRO A 132 32.09 -7.77 -0.27
N ILE A 133 30.90 -8.07 0.26
CA ILE A 133 30.00 -9.09 -0.29
C ILE A 133 29.55 -8.69 -1.70
N PHE A 134 29.18 -7.43 -1.88
CA PHE A 134 28.78 -6.88 -3.17
C PHE A 134 29.94 -6.87 -4.16
N TYR A 135 31.13 -6.44 -3.74
CA TYR A 135 32.35 -6.50 -4.55
C TYR A 135 32.69 -7.93 -4.97
N PHE A 136 32.59 -8.89 -4.04
CA PHE A 136 32.84 -10.30 -4.32
C PHE A 136 31.80 -10.89 -5.27
N ALA A 137 30.52 -10.55 -5.11
CA ALA A 137 29.45 -10.94 -6.02
C ALA A 137 29.66 -10.38 -7.43
N LEU A 138 30.08 -9.12 -7.56
CA LEU A 138 30.45 -8.52 -8.85
C LEU A 138 31.67 -9.20 -9.47
N ARG A 139 32.68 -9.53 -8.66
CA ARG A 139 33.88 -10.24 -9.13
C ARG A 139 33.54 -11.65 -9.64
N MET A 140 32.68 -12.39 -8.93
CA MET A 140 32.22 -13.71 -9.36
C MET A 140 31.40 -13.64 -10.65
N LYS A 141 30.54 -12.62 -10.80
CA LYS A 141 29.80 -12.41 -12.05
C LYS A 141 30.74 -12.17 -13.23
N ARG A 142 31.75 -11.31 -13.09
CA ARG A 142 32.73 -11.02 -14.15
C ARG A 142 33.56 -12.25 -14.52
N ALA A 143 34.08 -12.98 -13.52
CA ALA A 143 34.87 -14.18 -13.75
C ALA A 143 34.08 -15.25 -14.53
N LYS A 144 32.81 -15.47 -14.16
CA LYS A 144 31.92 -16.39 -14.87
C LYS A 144 31.63 -15.94 -16.31
N GLU A 145 31.46 -14.64 -16.52
CA GLU A 145 31.21 -14.10 -17.87
C GLU A 145 32.45 -14.19 -18.77
N GLU A 146 33.64 -14.01 -18.21
CA GLU A 146 34.92 -14.19 -18.92
C GLU A 146 35.19 -15.65 -19.25
N GLU A 147 34.99 -16.58 -18.31
CA GLU A 147 35.12 -18.03 -18.54
C GLU A 147 34.15 -18.52 -19.64
N ILE A 148 32.88 -18.12 -19.57
CA ILE A 148 31.90 -18.45 -20.61
C ILE A 148 32.33 -17.89 -21.97
N ARG A 149 32.92 -16.69 -22.02
CA ARG A 149 33.40 -16.09 -23.28
C ARG A 149 34.62 -16.83 -23.83
N GLU A 150 35.56 -17.25 -22.99
CA GLU A 150 36.75 -17.98 -23.41
C GLU A 150 36.41 -19.35 -23.99
N GLU A 151 35.45 -20.07 -23.37
CA GLU A 151 34.96 -21.39 -23.82
C GLU A 151 34.11 -21.38 -25.10
N LEU A 152 33.73 -20.21 -25.62
CA LEU A 152 32.94 -20.14 -26.85
C LEU A 152 33.80 -20.47 -28.08
N PRO A 153 33.31 -21.34 -28.98
CA PRO A 153 33.85 -21.48 -30.33
C PRO A 153 33.89 -20.14 -31.07
N GLU A 154 34.88 -19.98 -31.94
CA GLU A 154 35.12 -18.72 -32.67
C GLU A 154 33.89 -18.22 -33.45
N ASP A 155 33.15 -19.15 -34.06
CA ASP A 155 31.91 -18.86 -34.80
C ASP A 155 30.83 -18.23 -33.89
N LEU A 156 30.77 -18.58 -32.61
CA LEU A 156 29.80 -18.02 -31.66
C LEU A 156 30.27 -16.68 -31.08
N LYS A 157 31.59 -16.52 -30.87
CA LYS A 157 32.18 -15.25 -30.43
C LYS A 157 31.82 -14.13 -31.40
N ARG A 158 32.00 -14.37 -32.70
CA ARG A 158 31.63 -13.43 -33.77
C ARG A 158 30.16 -13.04 -33.73
N VAL A 159 29.25 -13.98 -33.46
CA VAL A 159 27.81 -13.67 -33.32
C VAL A 159 27.54 -12.74 -32.14
N VAL A 160 28.17 -12.99 -30.99
CA VAL A 160 28.02 -12.15 -29.78
C VAL A 160 28.59 -10.75 -30.00
N GLU A 161 29.72 -10.62 -30.69
CA GLU A 161 30.33 -9.33 -31.04
C GLU A 161 29.42 -8.49 -31.93
N GLU A 162 28.80 -9.09 -32.95
CA GLU A 162 27.84 -8.39 -33.82
C GLU A 162 26.58 -7.92 -33.05
N ILE A 163 26.09 -8.73 -32.12
CA ILE A 163 24.96 -8.35 -31.25
C ILE A 163 25.34 -7.16 -30.35
N LYS A 164 26.56 -7.16 -29.79
CA LYS A 164 27.09 -6.05 -28.97
C LYS A 164 27.29 -4.78 -29.79
N ALA A 165 27.85 -4.90 -31.00
CA ALA A 165 28.05 -3.77 -31.92
C ALA A 165 26.72 -3.12 -32.34
N ALA A 166 25.62 -3.90 -32.36
CA ALA A 166 24.27 -3.40 -32.58
C ALA A 166 23.58 -2.85 -31.30
N GLY A 167 24.30 -2.71 -30.19
CA GLY A 167 23.76 -2.17 -28.93
C GLY A 167 23.05 -3.20 -28.06
N GLY A 168 23.37 -4.49 -28.21
CA GLY A 168 22.81 -5.58 -27.40
C GLY A 168 21.44 -6.07 -27.86
N ARG A 169 20.89 -5.51 -28.96
CA ARG A 169 19.61 -5.91 -29.55
C ARG A 169 19.71 -5.88 -31.07
N ILE A 170 19.42 -7.00 -31.72
CA ILE A 170 19.45 -7.09 -33.20
C ILE A 170 18.36 -8.04 -33.71
N THR A 171 17.86 -7.81 -34.92
CA THR A 171 16.94 -8.76 -35.55
C THR A 171 17.70 -9.93 -36.14
N GLN A 172 17.10 -11.13 -36.16
CA GLN A 172 17.72 -12.31 -36.77
C GLN A 172 18.06 -12.11 -38.25
N LYS A 173 17.24 -11.32 -38.97
CA LYS A 173 17.49 -10.95 -40.37
C LYS A 173 18.77 -10.11 -40.52
N GLU A 174 18.88 -9.06 -39.71
CA GLU A 174 20.03 -8.15 -39.75
C GLU A 174 21.32 -8.85 -39.30
N LEU A 175 21.24 -9.69 -38.27
CA LEU A 175 22.37 -10.50 -37.81
C LEU A 175 22.87 -11.46 -38.90
N ARG A 176 21.95 -12.02 -39.70
CA ARG A 176 22.28 -12.86 -40.85
C ARG A 176 23.01 -12.08 -41.94
N GLU A 177 22.54 -10.87 -42.24
CA GLU A 177 23.12 -9.99 -43.26
C GLU A 177 24.54 -9.55 -42.88
N ARG A 178 24.79 -9.24 -41.61
CA ARG A 178 26.13 -8.85 -41.11
C ARG A 178 27.14 -10.00 -41.12
N LEU A 179 26.69 -11.21 -40.76
CA LEU A 179 27.59 -12.38 -40.66
C LEU A 179 27.78 -13.14 -41.98
N GLY A 180 26.93 -12.92 -42.98
CA GLY A 180 27.02 -13.59 -44.29
C GLY A 180 26.79 -15.12 -44.24
N VAL A 181 26.08 -15.62 -43.23
CA VAL A 181 25.85 -17.05 -43.01
C VAL A 181 24.46 -17.50 -43.49
N SER A 182 24.29 -18.81 -43.74
CA SER A 182 22.98 -19.37 -44.05
C SER A 182 22.02 -19.28 -42.86
N GLU A 183 20.72 -19.25 -43.14
CA GLU A 183 19.67 -19.14 -42.12
C GLU A 183 19.69 -20.33 -41.14
N ALA A 184 19.90 -21.54 -41.66
CA ALA A 184 20.05 -22.75 -40.85
C ALA A 184 21.28 -22.68 -39.93
N LYS A 185 22.43 -22.21 -40.44
CA LYS A 185 23.66 -22.05 -39.64
C LYS A 185 23.44 -21.02 -38.53
N LEU A 186 22.83 -19.87 -38.84
CA LEU A 186 22.52 -18.85 -37.83
C LEU A 186 21.54 -19.37 -36.78
N SER A 187 20.49 -20.08 -37.19
CA SER A 187 19.53 -20.65 -36.25
C SER A 187 20.17 -21.64 -35.28
N LEU A 188 21.14 -22.44 -35.76
CA LEU A 188 21.90 -23.36 -34.93
C LEU A 188 22.80 -22.61 -33.91
N MET A 189 23.52 -21.59 -34.37
CA MET A 189 24.39 -20.77 -33.51
C MET A 189 23.59 -20.02 -32.43
N LEU A 190 22.42 -19.48 -32.79
CA LEU A 190 21.52 -18.82 -31.84
C LEU A 190 20.93 -19.82 -30.83
N ALA A 191 20.62 -21.05 -31.24
CA ALA A 191 20.14 -22.07 -30.31
C ALA A 191 21.21 -22.47 -29.28
N ASP A 192 22.48 -22.57 -29.69
CA ASP A 192 23.60 -22.86 -28.76
C ASP A 192 23.84 -21.70 -27.79
N LEU A 193 23.85 -20.45 -28.29
CA LEU A 193 23.99 -19.26 -27.44
C LEU A 193 22.83 -19.09 -26.44
N GLU A 194 21.60 -19.42 -26.85
CA GLU A 194 20.42 -19.40 -25.99
C GLU A 194 20.51 -20.49 -24.91
N ARG A 195 20.96 -21.70 -25.26
CA ARG A 195 21.19 -22.80 -24.30
C ARG A 195 22.25 -22.44 -23.26
N ARG A 196 23.28 -21.68 -23.66
CA ARG A 196 24.34 -21.16 -22.78
C ARG A 196 23.89 -19.95 -21.95
N GLY A 197 22.68 -19.44 -22.16
CA GLY A 197 22.12 -18.31 -21.44
C GLY A 197 22.73 -16.95 -21.79
N ILE A 198 23.44 -16.86 -22.93
CA ILE A 198 24.12 -15.64 -23.38
C ILE A 198 23.16 -14.69 -24.11
N ILE A 199 22.14 -15.26 -24.77
CA ILE A 199 21.14 -14.50 -25.49
C ILE A 199 19.72 -14.94 -25.11
N GLU A 200 18.76 -14.06 -25.36
CA GLU A 200 17.34 -14.38 -25.37
C GLU A 200 16.71 -14.03 -26.72
N LYS A 201 15.79 -14.87 -27.18
CA LYS A 201 15.02 -14.62 -28.41
C LYS A 201 13.59 -14.24 -28.07
N TYR A 202 13.13 -13.12 -28.62
CA TYR A 202 11.74 -12.71 -28.54
C TYR A 202 11.10 -12.71 -29.93
N LYS A 203 9.94 -13.35 -30.04
CA LYS A 203 9.18 -13.39 -31.30
C LYS A 203 8.58 -12.02 -31.60
N LYS A 204 8.86 -11.49 -32.79
CA LYS A 204 8.28 -10.24 -33.31
C LYS A 204 7.73 -10.48 -34.71
N GLY A 205 6.42 -10.75 -34.80
CA GLY A 205 5.74 -11.07 -36.06
C GLY A 205 6.23 -12.39 -36.66
N ARG A 206 6.72 -12.34 -37.91
CA ARG A 206 7.27 -13.51 -38.64
C ARG A 206 8.78 -13.76 -38.37
N GLY A 207 9.43 -12.97 -37.52
CA GLY A 207 10.85 -13.11 -37.20
C GLY A 207 11.15 -13.03 -35.71
N ASN A 208 12.42 -13.17 -35.36
CA ASN A 208 12.90 -13.07 -33.98
C ASN A 208 13.79 -11.84 -33.80
N VAL A 209 13.70 -11.25 -32.61
CA VAL A 209 14.63 -10.24 -32.09
C VAL A 209 15.49 -10.90 -31.03
N ILE A 210 16.79 -10.72 -31.14
CA ILE A 210 17.80 -11.30 -30.26
C ILE A 210 18.28 -10.20 -29.30
N PHE A 211 18.36 -10.55 -28.02
CA PHE A 211 18.87 -9.70 -26.96
C PHE A 211 20.05 -10.38 -26.28
N LEU A 212 21.07 -9.61 -25.95
CA LEU A 212 22.16 -10.06 -25.10
C LEU A 212 21.72 -10.01 -23.62
N LYS A 213 22.06 -11.05 -22.85
CA LYS A 213 21.79 -11.13 -21.40
C LYS A 213 22.88 -10.48 -20.56
#